data_AF-A0A124IR31-F1
#
_entry.id   AF-A0A124IR31-F1
#
_cell.length_a   1.000
_cell.length_b   1.000
_cell.length_c   1.000
_cell.angle_alpha   90.00
_cell.angle_beta   90.00
_cell.angle_gamma   90.00
#
_symmetry.space_group_name_H-M   'P 1'
#
loop_
_entity.id
_entity.type
_entity.pdbx_description
1 polymer ?
#
loop_
_entity_poly.entity_id
_entity_poly.type
_entity_poly.pdbx_seq_one_letter_code
_entity_poly.pdbx_strand_id
1 'polypeptide(L)'
;MTRRGKRRKKPYPHNSDIINAIMNVLSKEPFIRPIDFPDKVKAELEREGFYIGLVSTRRIWRLYEEAVRRGILYDYLGVVNYEEWIEE
;
A
#
# COMPACT_ATOMS: atom_id res chain seq x y z
N MET A 1 38.18 4.46 18.95
CA MET A 1 37.21 3.35 19.06
C MET A 1 35.85 3.83 18.54
N THR A 2 35.59 3.71 17.24
CA THR A 2 34.32 4.19 16.66
C THR A 2 33.19 3.33 17.19
N ARG A 3 32.24 3.91 17.95
CA ARG A 3 30.97 3.25 18.27
C ARG A 3 30.30 2.92 16.92
N ARG A 4 30.40 1.67 16.47
CA ARG A 4 29.58 1.19 15.34
C ARG A 4 28.13 1.45 15.75
N GLY A 5 27.53 2.50 15.18
CA GLY A 5 26.13 2.82 15.43
C GLY A 5 25.29 1.59 15.14
N LYS A 6 24.55 1.12 16.14
CA LYS A 6 23.64 -0.01 16.02
C LYS A 6 22.63 0.35 14.91
N ARG A 7 22.79 -0.21 13.71
CA ARG A 7 21.85 0.00 12.58
C ARG A 7 20.46 -0.34 13.11
N ARG A 8 19.63 0.68 13.32
CA ARG A 8 18.23 0.50 13.72
C ARG A 8 17.55 -0.29 12.60
N LYS A 9 16.83 -1.35 12.97
CA LYS A 9 16.04 -2.11 11.99
C LYS A 9 15.02 -1.16 11.39
N LYS A 10 14.81 -1.21 10.06
CA LYS A 10 13.73 -0.49 9.41
C LYS A 10 12.41 -0.89 10.09
N PRO A 11 11.53 0.07 10.45
CA PRO A 11 10.24 -0.26 11.04
C PRO A 11 9.37 -0.99 10.01
N TYR A 12 8.49 -1.86 10.48
CA TYR A 12 7.49 -2.49 9.63
C TYR A 12 6.29 -1.55 9.50
N PRO A 13 5.70 -1.38 8.29
CA PRO A 13 4.63 -0.42 8.09
C PRO A 13 3.34 -0.88 8.76
N HIS A 14 2.66 0.08 9.39
CA HIS A 14 1.30 -0.08 9.88
C HIS A 14 0.29 0.03 8.71
N ASN A 15 -0.98 -0.30 8.95
CA ASN A 15 -2.01 -0.20 7.91
C ASN A 15 -2.16 1.23 7.36
N SER A 16 -2.08 2.22 8.24
CA SER A 16 -2.09 3.65 7.87
C SER A 16 -0.94 4.01 6.92
N ASP A 17 0.25 3.48 7.17
CA ASP A 17 1.43 3.75 6.33
C ASP A 17 1.24 3.16 4.92
N ILE A 18 0.69 1.94 4.84
CA ILE A 18 0.39 1.31 3.54
C ILE A 18 -0.70 2.08 2.80
N ILE A 19 -1.76 2.54 3.48
CA ILE A 19 -2.82 3.35 2.87
C ILE A 19 -2.25 4.67 2.34
N ASN A 20 -1.38 5.34 3.11
CA ASN A 20 -0.71 6.56 2.67
C ASN A 20 0.17 6.30 1.44
N ALA A 21 0.94 5.21 1.44
CA ALA A 21 1.75 4.82 0.29
C ALA A 21 0.87 4.52 -0.96
N ILE A 22 -0.27 3.86 -0.78
CA ILE A 22 -1.26 3.65 -1.84
C ILE A 22 -1.73 4.99 -2.43
N MET A 23 -2.14 5.93 -1.57
CA MET A 23 -2.59 7.26 -1.99
C MET A 23 -1.49 8.01 -2.75
N ASN A 24 -0.26 7.95 -2.26
CA ASN A 24 0.89 8.58 -2.90
C ASN A 24 1.18 7.98 -4.29
N VAL A 25 1.12 6.65 -4.44
CA VAL A 25 1.31 5.99 -5.73
C VAL A 25 0.22 6.40 -6.72
N LEU A 26 -1.05 6.33 -6.31
CA LEU A 26 -2.18 6.69 -7.18
C LEU A 26 -2.17 8.18 -7.56
N SER A 27 -1.72 9.06 -6.66
CA SER A 27 -1.58 10.49 -6.95
C SER A 27 -0.48 10.77 -7.97
N LYS A 28 0.59 9.96 -8.00
CA LYS A 28 1.72 10.11 -8.94
C LYS A 28 1.45 9.42 -10.28
N GLU A 29 0.83 8.25 -10.24
CA GLU A 29 0.57 7.39 -11.39
C GLU A 29 -0.90 6.90 -11.38
N PRO A 30 -1.88 7.76 -11.74
CA PRO A 30 -3.30 7.39 -11.67
C PRO A 30 -3.69 6.24 -12.60
N PHE A 31 -2.99 6.09 -13.73
CA PHE A 31 -3.24 5.06 -14.74
C PHE A 31 -2.30 3.85 -14.62
N ILE A 32 -1.83 3.57 -13.40
CA ILE A 32 -1.00 2.41 -13.14
C ILE A 32 -1.76 1.11 -13.46
N ARG A 33 -1.10 0.17 -14.13
CA ARG A 33 -1.71 -1.14 -14.39
C ARG A 33 -1.87 -1.89 -13.06
N PRO A 34 -3.01 -2.55 -12.80
CA PRO A 34 -3.23 -3.28 -11.56
C PRO A 34 -2.12 -4.27 -11.22
N ILE A 35 -1.54 -4.95 -12.20
CA ILE A 35 -0.44 -5.91 -11.99
C ILE A 35 0.83 -5.28 -11.40
N ASP A 36 1.11 -4.02 -11.75
CA ASP A 36 2.32 -3.29 -11.31
C ASP A 36 2.10 -2.56 -9.97
N PHE A 37 0.84 -2.34 -9.60
CA PHE A 37 0.45 -1.54 -8.43
C PHE A 37 1.07 -2.01 -7.11
N PRO A 38 1.03 -3.30 -6.73
CA PRO A 38 1.59 -3.77 -5.47
C PRO A 38 3.09 -3.50 -5.35
N ASP A 39 3.84 -3.60 -6.45
CA ASP A 39 5.28 -3.42 -6.43
C ASP A 39 5.65 -1.94 -6.35
N LYS A 40 4.86 -1.05 -6.96
CA LYS A 40 5.00 0.40 -6.78
C LYS A 40 4.70 0.85 -5.36
N VAL A 41 3.68 0.28 -4.71
CA VAL A 41 3.39 0.54 -3.28
C VAL A 41 4.54 0.09 -2.39
N LYS A 42 5.13 -1.10 -2.63
CA LYS A 42 6.32 -1.55 -1.89
C LYS A 42 7.51 -0.63 -2.13
N ALA A 43 7.75 -0.19 -3.36
CA ALA A 43 8.84 0.73 -3.68
C ALA A 43 8.68 2.06 -2.94
N GLU A 44 7.45 2.58 -2.85
CA GLU A 44 7.16 3.81 -2.10
C GLU A 44 7.40 3.61 -0.59
N LEU A 45 6.93 2.52 0.01
CA LEU A 45 7.19 2.19 1.42
C LEU A 45 8.69 2.03 1.71
N GLU A 46 9.43 1.40 0.81
CA GLU A 46 10.88 1.24 0.96
C GLU A 46 11.59 2.60 0.89
N ARG A 47 11.15 3.49 -0.01
CA ARG A 47 11.63 4.87 -0.14
C ARG A 47 11.37 5.70 1.13
N GLU A 48 10.25 5.48 1.79
CA GLU A 48 9.90 6.06 3.09
C GLU A 48 10.67 5.43 4.26
N GLY A 49 11.46 4.38 4.01
CA GLY A 49 12.35 3.76 5.00
C GLY A 49 11.73 2.57 5.74
N PHE A 50 10.59 2.05 5.30
CA PHE A 50 9.96 0.88 5.89
C PHE A 50 10.58 -0.44 5.43
N TYR A 51 10.41 -1.47 6.25
CA TYR A 51 10.74 -2.85 5.92
C TYR A 51 9.59 -3.50 5.16
N ILE A 52 9.81 -3.79 3.88
CA ILE A 52 8.78 -4.32 2.97
C ILE A 52 8.75 -5.85 2.86
N GLY A 53 9.73 -6.55 3.44
CA GLY A 53 9.90 -8.00 3.21
C GLY A 53 8.72 -8.88 3.67
N LEU A 54 7.84 -8.35 4.52
CA LEU A 54 6.61 -9.01 4.97
C LEU A 54 5.33 -8.33 4.46
N VAL A 55 5.44 -7.37 3.54
CA VAL A 55 4.29 -6.71 2.93
C VAL A 55 3.86 -7.55 1.73
N SER A 56 2.82 -8.36 1.91
CA SER A 56 2.29 -9.21 0.83
C SER A 56 1.40 -8.42 -0.12
N THR A 57 1.36 -8.86 -1.39
CA THR A 57 0.46 -8.32 -2.41
C THR A 57 -1.00 -8.36 -1.95
N ARG A 58 -1.43 -9.47 -1.33
CA ARG A 58 -2.77 -9.62 -0.76
C ARG A 58 -3.09 -8.56 0.30
N ARG A 59 -2.12 -8.19 1.14
CA ARG A 59 -2.33 -7.16 2.17
C ARG A 59 -2.56 -5.79 1.55
N ILE A 60 -1.79 -5.44 0.52
CA ILE A 60 -1.95 -4.17 -0.21
C ILE A 60 -3.34 -4.10 -0.83
N TRP A 61 -3.75 -5.14 -1.56
CA TRP A 61 -5.08 -5.19 -2.18
C TRP A 61 -6.22 -5.10 -1.18
N ARG A 62 -6.16 -5.86 -0.09
CA ARG A 62 -7.18 -5.80 0.96
C ARG A 62 -7.32 -4.39 1.53
N LEU A 63 -6.20 -3.69 1.78
CA LEU A 63 -6.25 -2.32 2.32
C LEU A 63 -6.73 -1.30 1.28
N TYR A 64 -6.38 -1.48 0.00
CA TYR A 64 -6.94 -0.67 -1.09
C TYR A 64 -8.46 -0.84 -1.17
N GLU A 65 -8.92 -2.08 -1.27
CA GLU A 65 -10.33 -2.46 -1.35
C GLU A 65 -11.12 -1.93 -0.14
N GLU A 66 -10.61 -2.10 1.08
CA GLU A 66 -11.24 -1.56 2.29
C GLU A 66 -11.33 -0.02 2.24
N ALA A 67 -10.27 0.67 1.80
CA ALA A 67 -10.28 2.12 1.69
C ALA A 67 -11.28 2.62 0.63
N VAL A 68 -11.40 1.90 -0.50
CA VAL A 68 -12.38 2.20 -1.54
C VAL A 68 -13.81 2.00 -1.03
N ARG A 69 -14.09 0.85 -0.41
CA ARG A 69 -15.43 0.54 0.14
C ARG A 69 -15.86 1.51 1.22
N ARG A 70 -14.93 1.98 2.04
CA ARG A 70 -15.21 2.98 3.08
C ARG A 70 -15.37 4.41 2.54
N GLY A 71 -15.26 4.61 1.22
CA GLY A 71 -15.34 5.93 0.59
C GLY A 71 -14.14 6.83 0.88
N ILE A 72 -13.03 6.27 1.37
CA ILE A 72 -11.79 7.01 1.63
C ILE A 72 -11.03 7.23 0.31
N LEU A 73 -11.10 6.27 -0.60
CA LEU A 73 -10.51 6.34 -1.94
C LEU A 73 -11.57 6.07 -3.00
N TYR A 74 -11.41 6.68 -4.17
CA TYR A 74 -12.12 6.24 -5.37
C TYR A 74 -11.47 4.96 -5.91
N ASP A 75 -12.25 4.14 -6.61
CA ASP A 75 -11.72 2.96 -7.30
C ASP A 75 -10.96 3.37 -8.58
N TYR A 76 -9.76 3.89 -8.40
CA TYR A 76 -8.89 4.31 -9.51
C TYR A 76 -8.50 3.15 -10.43
N LEU A 77 -8.42 1.94 -9.89
CA LEU A 77 -7.99 0.76 -10.61
C LEU A 77 -9.15 -0.02 -11.25
N GLY A 78 -10.39 0.28 -10.89
CA GLY A 78 -11.59 -0.37 -11.42
C GLY A 78 -11.66 -1.86 -11.11
N VAL A 79 -11.09 -2.29 -9.97
CA VAL A 79 -10.95 -3.71 -9.59
C VAL A 79 -11.85 -4.10 -8.42
N VAL A 80 -12.60 -3.18 -7.84
CA VAL A 80 -13.47 -3.47 -6.70
C VAL A 80 -14.84 -3.92 -7.21
N ASN A 81 -15.22 -5.16 -6.90
CA ASN A 81 -16.56 -5.64 -7.19
C ASN A 81 -17.54 -5.11 -6.11
N TYR A 82 -18.57 -4.40 -6.57
CA TYR A 82 -19.61 -3.81 -5.72
C TYR A 82 -20.89 -4.67 -5.68
N GLU A 83 -21.10 -5.56 -6.65
CA GLU A 83 -22.33 -6.37 -6.78
C GLU A 83 -22.42 -7.44 -5.68
N GLU A 84 -21.29 -8.03 -5.31
CA GLU A 84 -21.21 -9.06 -4.25
C GLU A 84 -21.45 -8.51 -2.82
N TRP A 85 -21.67 -7.20 -2.65
CA TRP A 85 -21.78 -6.55 -1.34
C TRP A 85 -23.17 -6.01 -1.00
N ILE A 86 -24.09 -5.97 -1.96
CA ILE A 86 -25.44 -5.44 -1.73
C ILE A 86 -26.37 -6.52 -1.13
N GLU A 87 -25.94 -7.78 -1.13
CA GLU A 87 -26.72 -8.94 -0.64
C GLU A 87 -26.35 -9.42 0.79
N GLU A 88 -25.50 -8.69 1.52
CA GLU A 88 -25.22 -8.92 2.97
C GLU A 88 -25.88 -7.86 3.86
#